data_AF-A0AA52AY62-F1
#
_entry.id   AF-A0AA52AY62-F1
#
_cell.length_a   1.000
_cell.length_b   1.000
_cell.length_c   1.000
_cell.angle_alpha   90.00
_cell.angle_beta   90.00
_cell.angle_gamma   90.00
#
_symmetry.space_group_name_H-M   'P 1'
#
loop_
_entity.id
_entity.type
_entity.pdbx_description
1 polymer ?
#
loop_
_entity_poly.entity_id
_entity_poly.type
_entity_poly.pdbx_seq_one_letter_code
_entity_poly.pdbx_strand_id
1 'polypeptide(L)'
;MRPLVSRSEPDETPAQWHRILTLLANISLFIGTRGVWGSAASHRPVVAGIISVCYVSILVTGVLTLVVRRTRSLARLDLVVLVTAITLVYCALTMSHGYSDESILTLQAAREVAHGNPVYGQPWPWLFGHYGSVAITPTVTGGYDYTYGYPPLTALLTVPLLWIGHGPVPELLVTTSALVAGTVVMWRMLPVRWRSAATMVCLGFGFLPMYGRLGYPAILALAFLIPVVVRWTRMGAGGPADWARAACLGAACASQQLPWFLTPFLLAGVYALRRGELGAREAALAVARIVGIAAGTWLLINGYFIVTEPRTWIAGIMLPLTQGALIHGQGLVGISLYFTDGSDRLAWYSHASMLMAAGLLALFVLFVRRLGPAMSVLPWCAFFFATRSQDGYYLLMTPLWLAAALTVPPSAFATAWQPRLLHGRRGARTVLAAGLIAPSLVAATLAATGRPPLHMEVAAGSWTPTTVATLTVRVSNDGDAALQPHFMVTTGHGESRYWRVLDGPSSVAGHATATYRIEAPGGRFALPRKGVRMRLRAFTASPMTLSSQDIHLKREPASAR
;
A
#
# COMPACT_ATOMS: atom_id res chain seq x y z
N MET A 1 9.67 -32.01 -51.72
CA MET A 1 10.43 -31.92 -50.46
C MET A 1 9.47 -31.61 -49.31
N ARG A 2 9.19 -32.58 -48.43
CA ARG A 2 8.46 -32.34 -47.18
C ARG A 2 9.41 -31.66 -46.18
N PRO A 3 8.98 -30.63 -45.43
CA PRO A 3 9.83 -30.06 -44.39
C PRO A 3 10.06 -31.13 -43.32
N LEU A 4 11.33 -31.43 -43.06
CA LEU A 4 11.75 -32.27 -41.95
C LEU A 4 11.23 -31.61 -40.66
N VAL A 5 10.25 -32.27 -40.05
CA VAL A 5 9.81 -32.01 -38.69
C VAL A 5 11.06 -31.94 -37.81
N SER A 6 11.33 -30.76 -37.26
CA SER A 6 12.45 -30.53 -36.35
C SER A 6 12.41 -31.59 -35.25
N ARG A 7 13.47 -32.39 -35.14
CA ARG A 7 13.70 -33.29 -34.00
C ARG A 7 13.39 -32.52 -32.72
N SER A 8 12.38 -33.00 -31.97
CA SER A 8 12.09 -32.51 -30.64
C SER A 8 13.37 -32.58 -29.82
N GLU A 9 13.87 -31.43 -29.37
CA GLU A 9 14.93 -31.36 -28.36
C GLU A 9 14.60 -32.34 -27.24
N PRO A 10 15.59 -33.12 -26.75
CA PRO A 10 15.36 -34.05 -25.64
C PRO A 10 14.72 -33.30 -24.47
N ASP A 11 13.61 -33.85 -23.97
CA ASP A 11 12.78 -33.24 -22.92
C ASP A 11 13.65 -33.03 -21.66
N GLU A 12 14.22 -31.84 -21.50
CA GLU A 12 15.20 -31.56 -20.44
C GLU A 12 14.63 -31.87 -19.06
N THR A 13 15.47 -32.47 -18.21
CA THR A 13 15.16 -32.67 -16.80
C THR A 13 14.90 -31.31 -16.13
N PRO A 14 13.83 -31.15 -15.32
CA PRO A 14 13.55 -29.88 -14.68
C PRO A 14 14.72 -29.42 -13.82
N ALA A 15 15.10 -28.16 -13.96
CA ALA A 15 16.08 -27.54 -13.09
C ALA A 15 15.59 -27.59 -11.63
N GLN A 16 16.50 -27.89 -10.69
CA GLN A 16 16.13 -28.08 -9.28
C GLN A 16 15.44 -26.86 -8.67
N TRP A 17 15.88 -25.65 -9.02
CA TRP A 17 15.26 -24.42 -8.55
C TRP A 17 13.82 -24.23 -9.05
N HIS A 18 13.45 -24.73 -10.23
CA HIS A 18 12.06 -24.68 -10.72
C HIS A 18 11.17 -25.54 -9.80
N ARG A 19 11.63 -26.74 -9.43
CA ARG A 19 10.93 -27.58 -8.44
C ARG A 19 10.77 -26.88 -7.10
N ILE A 20 11.84 -26.23 -6.61
CA ILE A 20 11.81 -25.50 -5.35
C ILE A 20 10.75 -24.39 -5.40
N LEU A 21 10.68 -23.61 -6.48
CA LEU A 21 9.68 -22.55 -6.61
C LEU A 21 8.25 -23.10 -6.65
N THR A 22 8.00 -24.17 -7.41
CA THR A 22 6.68 -24.81 -7.46
C THR A 22 6.29 -25.39 -6.11
N LEU A 23 7.24 -25.98 -5.38
CA LEU A 23 7.01 -26.48 -4.02
C LEU A 23 6.73 -25.34 -3.04
N LEU A 24 7.49 -24.24 -3.09
CA LEU A 24 7.27 -23.06 -2.25
C LEU A 24 5.90 -22.41 -2.54
N ALA A 25 5.47 -22.38 -3.81
CA ALA A 25 4.13 -21.95 -4.16
C ALA A 25 3.08 -22.83 -3.49
N ASN A 26 3.23 -24.16 -3.53
CA ASN A 26 2.35 -25.08 -2.81
C ASN A 26 2.35 -24.87 -1.29
N ILE A 27 3.52 -24.72 -0.67
CA ILE A 27 3.66 -24.45 0.77
C ILE A 27 2.93 -23.15 1.14
N SER A 28 3.10 -22.09 0.35
CA SER A 28 2.44 -20.81 0.59
C SER A 28 0.91 -20.94 0.59
N LEU A 29 0.34 -21.66 -0.38
CA LEU A 29 -1.09 -21.96 -0.43
C LEU A 29 -1.54 -22.81 0.76
N PHE A 30 -0.76 -23.82 1.13
CA PHE A 30 -1.08 -24.71 2.24
C PHE A 30 -1.20 -23.93 3.57
N ILE A 31 -0.26 -23.02 3.84
CA ILE A 31 -0.27 -22.17 5.02
C ILE A 31 -1.49 -21.24 5.03
N GLY A 32 -1.78 -20.58 3.90
CA GLY A 32 -2.87 -19.61 3.79
C GLY A 32 -4.28 -20.21 3.87
N THR A 33 -4.45 -21.48 3.52
CA THR A 33 -5.77 -22.12 3.38
C THR A 33 -6.45 -22.44 4.71
N ARG A 34 -5.69 -22.67 5.78
CA ARG A 34 -6.22 -23.15 7.08
C ARG A 34 -7.28 -22.24 7.69
N GLY A 35 -7.03 -20.93 7.71
CA GLY A 35 -7.95 -19.96 8.31
C GLY A 35 -9.30 -19.92 7.59
N VAL A 36 -9.27 -19.90 6.26
CA VAL A 36 -10.47 -19.85 5.42
C VAL A 36 -11.29 -21.14 5.54
N TRP A 37 -10.62 -22.30 5.56
CA TRP A 37 -11.29 -23.58 5.73
C TRP A 37 -12.02 -23.68 7.07
N GLY A 38 -11.38 -23.28 8.18
CA GLY A 38 -12.00 -23.33 9.51
C GLY A 38 -13.25 -22.45 9.62
N SER A 39 -13.21 -21.27 8.99
CA SER A 39 -14.39 -20.38 8.89
C SER A 39 -15.48 -20.98 7.98
N ALA A 40 -15.10 -21.59 6.86
CA ALA A 40 -16.04 -22.21 5.93
C ALA A 40 -16.75 -23.44 6.52
N ALA A 41 -16.02 -24.31 7.21
CA ALA A 41 -16.55 -25.56 7.75
C ALA A 41 -17.69 -25.34 8.76
N SER A 42 -17.69 -24.20 9.46
CA SER A 42 -18.70 -23.88 10.46
C SER A 42 -20.01 -23.31 9.88
N HIS A 43 -19.97 -22.61 8.73
CA HIS A 43 -21.14 -21.86 8.24
C HIS A 43 -21.45 -22.05 6.74
N ARG A 44 -20.54 -22.64 5.95
CA ARG A 44 -20.64 -22.79 4.48
C ARG A 44 -20.00 -24.13 4.03
N PRO A 45 -20.65 -25.28 4.26
CA PRO A 45 -20.05 -26.60 4.03
C PRO A 45 -19.66 -26.87 2.57
N VAL A 46 -20.40 -26.31 1.59
CA VAL A 46 -20.06 -26.41 0.16
C VAL A 46 -18.71 -25.74 -0.13
N VAL A 47 -18.47 -24.55 0.42
CA VAL A 47 -17.19 -23.84 0.26
C VAL A 47 -16.07 -24.61 0.96
N ALA A 48 -16.34 -25.17 2.15
CA ALA A 48 -15.39 -26.02 2.86
C ALA A 48 -15.01 -27.27 2.04
N GLY A 49 -15.98 -27.90 1.36
CA GLY A 49 -15.75 -29.03 0.46
C GLY A 49 -14.83 -28.68 -0.72
N ILE A 50 -15.06 -27.53 -1.36
CA ILE A 50 -14.18 -27.02 -2.45
C ILE A 50 -12.76 -26.78 -1.92
N ILE A 51 -12.63 -26.18 -0.73
CA ILE A 51 -11.32 -25.94 -0.10
C ILE A 51 -10.63 -27.27 0.25
N SER A 52 -11.38 -28.30 0.70
CA SER A 52 -10.83 -29.64 0.93
C SER A 52 -10.30 -30.29 -0.36
N VAL A 53 -10.97 -30.11 -1.50
CA VAL A 53 -10.44 -30.55 -2.80
C VAL A 53 -9.15 -29.78 -3.17
N CYS A 54 -9.11 -28.48 -2.87
CA CYS A 54 -7.89 -27.68 -3.04
C CYS A 54 -6.73 -28.19 -2.17
N TYR A 55 -6.99 -28.62 -0.93
CA TYR A 55 -5.99 -29.27 -0.08
C TYR A 55 -5.40 -30.53 -0.71
N VAL A 56 -6.25 -31.41 -1.25
CA VAL A 56 -5.80 -32.60 -1.96
C VAL A 56 -4.94 -32.21 -3.17
N SER A 57 -5.38 -31.22 -3.94
CA SER A 57 -4.61 -30.68 -5.07
C SER A 57 -3.22 -30.17 -4.65
N ILE A 58 -3.11 -29.43 -3.54
CA ILE A 58 -1.83 -28.93 -3.02
C ILE A 58 -0.91 -30.09 -2.62
N LEU A 59 -1.42 -31.11 -1.90
CA LEU A 59 -0.62 -32.26 -1.49
C LEU A 59 -0.15 -33.08 -2.68
N VAL A 60 -1.05 -33.40 -3.62
CA VAL A 60 -0.72 -34.15 -4.83
C VAL A 60 0.29 -33.40 -5.68
N THR A 61 0.07 -32.11 -5.94
CA THR A 61 1.04 -31.31 -6.72
C THR A 61 2.37 -31.12 -5.99
N GLY A 62 2.38 -31.07 -4.65
CA GLY A 62 3.59 -31.08 -3.83
C GLY A 62 4.44 -32.32 -4.05
N VAL A 63 3.83 -33.51 -3.97
CA VAL A 63 4.51 -34.79 -4.27
C VAL A 63 4.95 -34.84 -5.73
N LEU A 64 4.07 -34.53 -6.67
CA LEU A 64 4.37 -34.57 -8.11
C LEU A 64 5.53 -33.64 -8.49
N THR A 65 5.62 -32.45 -7.89
CA THR A 65 6.72 -31.49 -8.12
C THR A 65 8.09 -32.11 -7.84
N LEU A 66 8.19 -33.01 -6.85
CA LEU A 66 9.43 -33.69 -6.49
C LEU A 66 9.77 -34.86 -7.42
N VAL A 67 8.77 -35.54 -7.99
CA VAL A 67 8.99 -36.79 -8.75
C VAL A 67 8.93 -36.64 -10.27
N VAL A 68 8.29 -35.58 -10.81
CA VAL A 68 8.15 -35.41 -12.27
C VAL A 68 9.53 -35.33 -12.94
N ARG A 69 9.74 -36.05 -14.05
CA ARG A 69 11.05 -36.11 -14.72
C ARG A 69 11.23 -35.11 -15.86
N ARG A 70 10.17 -34.44 -16.29
CA ARG A 70 10.14 -33.60 -17.51
C ARG A 70 9.75 -32.17 -17.18
N THR A 71 10.45 -31.20 -17.77
CA THR A 71 10.18 -29.76 -17.58
C THR A 71 8.75 -29.39 -17.99
N ARG A 72 8.23 -29.99 -19.07
CA ARG A 72 6.85 -29.78 -19.53
C ARG A 72 5.81 -30.23 -18.51
N SER A 73 6.04 -31.34 -17.84
CA SER A 73 5.14 -31.84 -16.78
C SER A 73 5.16 -30.90 -15.57
N LEU A 74 6.32 -30.40 -15.18
CA LEU A 74 6.43 -29.42 -14.09
C LEU A 74 5.72 -28.10 -14.43
N ALA A 75 5.84 -27.62 -15.67
CA ALA A 75 5.10 -26.45 -16.15
C ALA A 75 3.57 -26.64 -16.14
N ARG A 76 3.08 -27.87 -16.36
CA ARG A 76 1.65 -28.21 -16.21
C ARG A 76 1.24 -28.20 -14.74
N LEU A 77 2.09 -28.68 -13.84
CA LEU A 77 1.84 -28.57 -12.40
C LEU A 77 1.74 -27.11 -11.97
N ASP A 78 2.60 -26.21 -12.48
CA ASP A 78 2.50 -24.77 -12.18
C ASP A 78 1.12 -24.18 -12.54
N LEU A 79 0.50 -24.68 -13.61
CA LEU A 79 -0.86 -24.28 -14.00
C LEU A 79 -1.90 -24.83 -13.02
N VAL A 80 -1.78 -26.08 -12.58
CA VAL A 80 -2.67 -26.66 -11.55
C VAL A 80 -2.56 -25.86 -10.26
N VAL A 81 -1.34 -25.52 -9.83
CA VAL A 81 -1.09 -24.69 -8.64
C VAL A 81 -1.72 -23.30 -8.79
N LEU A 82 -1.62 -22.68 -9.96
CA LEU A 82 -2.29 -21.40 -10.24
C LEU A 82 -3.83 -21.51 -10.15
N VAL A 83 -4.42 -22.53 -10.78
CA VAL A 83 -5.88 -22.75 -10.74
C VAL A 83 -6.35 -22.98 -9.30
N THR A 84 -5.63 -23.81 -8.54
CA THR A 84 -5.92 -24.03 -7.11
C THR A 84 -5.87 -22.73 -6.32
N ALA A 85 -4.86 -21.89 -6.55
CA ALA A 85 -4.73 -20.59 -5.88
C ALA A 85 -5.88 -19.64 -6.21
N ILE A 86 -6.29 -19.56 -7.48
CA ILE A 86 -7.42 -18.73 -7.93
C ILE A 86 -8.71 -19.18 -7.25
N THR A 87 -8.98 -20.49 -7.22
CA THR A 87 -10.15 -21.06 -6.54
C THR A 87 -10.16 -20.68 -5.07
N LEU A 88 -9.04 -20.84 -4.36
CA LEU A 88 -8.91 -20.47 -2.95
C LEU A 88 -9.17 -18.99 -2.69
N VAL A 89 -8.72 -18.11 -3.58
CA VAL A 89 -8.93 -16.65 -3.46
C VAL A 89 -10.41 -16.30 -3.56
N TYR A 90 -11.14 -16.89 -4.50
CA TYR A 90 -12.59 -16.68 -4.62
C TYR A 90 -13.37 -17.35 -3.50
N CYS A 91 -12.97 -18.55 -3.03
CA CYS A 91 -13.54 -19.14 -1.82
C CYS A 91 -13.33 -18.23 -0.60
N ALA A 92 -12.16 -17.60 -0.47
CA ALA A 92 -11.92 -16.67 0.62
C ALA A 92 -12.76 -15.39 0.49
N LEU A 93 -13.00 -14.89 -0.73
CA LEU A 93 -13.90 -13.76 -0.98
C LEU A 93 -15.34 -14.06 -0.55
N THR A 94 -15.83 -15.27 -0.82
CA THR A 94 -17.20 -15.66 -0.39
C THR A 94 -17.32 -15.89 1.11
N MET A 95 -16.22 -16.22 1.80
CA MET A 95 -16.20 -16.45 3.24
C MET A 95 -15.96 -15.19 4.07
N SER A 96 -15.11 -14.30 3.58
CA SER A 96 -14.61 -13.16 4.32
C SER A 96 -14.52 -11.96 3.38
N HIS A 97 -15.65 -11.26 3.27
CA HIS A 97 -15.73 -9.93 2.68
C HIS A 97 -15.89 -8.91 3.82
N GLY A 98 -14.83 -8.17 4.10
CA GLY A 98 -14.83 -7.12 5.12
C GLY A 98 -15.24 -5.78 4.50
N TYR A 99 -15.97 -4.97 5.27
CA TYR A 99 -16.04 -3.55 4.97
C TYR A 99 -14.72 -2.92 5.42
N SER A 100 -14.02 -2.27 4.49
CA SER A 100 -12.94 -1.31 4.77
C SER A 100 -13.47 0.08 4.45
N ASP A 101 -12.78 1.12 4.90
CA ASP A 101 -13.04 2.49 4.46
C ASP A 101 -12.95 2.60 2.94
N GLU A 102 -11.93 1.98 2.37
CA GLU A 102 -11.68 1.94 0.93
C GLU A 102 -12.84 1.35 0.11
N SER A 103 -13.36 0.20 0.53
CA SER A 103 -14.41 -0.50 -0.20
C SER A 103 -15.74 0.23 -0.14
N ILE A 104 -16.11 0.78 1.02
CA ILE A 104 -17.38 1.52 1.17
C ILE A 104 -17.35 2.86 0.45
N LEU A 105 -16.22 3.59 0.50
CA LEU A 105 -16.08 4.87 -0.17
C LEU A 105 -16.05 4.68 -1.69
N THR A 106 -15.35 3.66 -2.19
CA THR A 106 -15.32 3.33 -3.62
C THR A 106 -16.71 2.88 -4.11
N LEU A 107 -17.41 2.05 -3.35
CA LEU A 107 -18.78 1.65 -3.68
C LEU A 107 -19.74 2.84 -3.70
N GLN A 108 -19.64 3.74 -2.72
CA GLN A 108 -20.47 4.94 -2.67
C GLN A 108 -20.17 5.85 -3.86
N ALA A 109 -18.89 6.08 -4.16
CA ALA A 109 -18.47 6.82 -5.36
C ALA A 109 -19.05 6.21 -6.63
N ALA A 110 -19.01 4.88 -6.79
CA ALA A 110 -19.61 4.19 -7.94
C ALA A 110 -21.12 4.42 -8.04
N ARG A 111 -21.85 4.44 -6.91
CA ARG A 111 -23.28 4.74 -6.89
C ARG A 111 -23.56 6.18 -7.28
N GLU A 112 -22.77 7.14 -6.80
CA GLU A 112 -22.93 8.54 -7.20
C GLU A 112 -22.66 8.74 -8.70
N VAL A 113 -21.63 8.10 -9.25
CA VAL A 113 -21.37 8.08 -10.70
C VAL A 113 -22.57 7.54 -11.47
N ALA A 114 -23.15 6.41 -11.02
CA ALA A 114 -24.29 5.78 -11.69
C ALA A 114 -25.54 6.67 -11.68
N HIS A 115 -25.70 7.52 -10.65
CA HIS A 115 -26.79 8.48 -10.54
C HIS A 115 -26.48 9.85 -11.18
N GLY A 116 -25.26 10.07 -11.68
CA GLY A 116 -24.83 11.36 -12.23
C GLY A 116 -24.62 12.45 -11.18
N ASN A 117 -24.39 12.04 -9.92
CA ASN A 117 -24.14 12.95 -8.80
C ASN A 117 -22.64 13.23 -8.63
N PRO A 118 -22.27 14.36 -7.99
CA PRO A 118 -20.89 14.66 -7.65
C PRO A 118 -20.26 13.59 -6.74
N VAL A 119 -19.01 13.21 -7.02
CA VAL A 119 -18.25 12.24 -6.23
C VAL A 119 -17.28 12.92 -5.28
N TYR A 120 -16.54 13.90 -5.79
CA TYR A 120 -15.40 14.46 -5.07
C TYR A 120 -15.83 15.64 -4.18
N GLY A 121 -15.19 15.74 -3.02
CA GLY A 121 -15.54 16.74 -2.01
C GLY A 121 -16.84 16.45 -1.26
N GLN A 122 -17.49 15.31 -1.53
CA GLN A 122 -18.70 14.87 -0.82
C GLN A 122 -18.33 14.01 0.41
N PRO A 123 -18.72 14.41 1.63
CA PRO A 123 -18.52 13.59 2.81
C PRO A 123 -19.67 12.59 3.00
N TRP A 124 -19.35 11.34 3.33
CA TRP A 124 -20.33 10.28 3.57
C TRP A 124 -20.23 9.66 4.97
N PRO A 125 -20.46 10.45 6.05
CA PRO A 125 -20.26 10.00 7.43
C PRO A 125 -21.18 8.87 7.87
N TRP A 126 -22.38 8.76 7.28
CA TRP A 126 -23.35 7.73 7.63
C TRP A 126 -22.86 6.32 7.33
N LEU A 127 -21.93 6.15 6.38
CA LEU A 127 -21.37 4.85 6.02
C LEU A 127 -20.63 4.21 7.21
N PHE A 128 -19.94 5.03 8.01
CA PHE A 128 -19.13 4.58 9.15
C PHE A 128 -19.95 4.39 10.44
N GLY A 129 -21.21 4.81 10.46
CA GLY A 129 -22.17 4.56 11.53
C GLY A 129 -23.00 3.29 11.31
N HIS A 130 -23.35 2.99 10.05
CA HIS A 130 -24.14 1.80 9.70
C HIS A 130 -23.33 0.51 9.78
N TYR A 131 -22.06 0.55 9.39
CA TYR A 131 -21.15 -0.58 9.42
C TYR A 131 -20.19 -0.40 10.61
N GLY A 132 -20.68 -0.68 11.83
CA GLY A 132 -20.01 -0.37 13.10
C GLY A 132 -18.58 -0.92 13.32
N SER A 133 -18.01 -1.62 12.35
CA SER A 133 -16.64 -2.17 12.35
C SER A 133 -15.70 -1.53 11.32
N VAL A 134 -16.14 -0.55 10.52
CA VAL A 134 -15.28 0.07 9.50
C VAL A 134 -14.31 1.05 10.13
N ALA A 135 -13.03 0.88 9.83
CA ALA A 135 -11.99 1.83 10.20
C ALA A 135 -12.31 3.19 9.57
N ILE A 136 -11.94 4.27 10.25
CA ILE A 136 -12.09 5.61 9.72
C ILE A 136 -10.77 6.34 9.92
N THR A 137 -10.34 7.09 8.90
CA THR A 137 -9.07 7.83 8.95
C THR A 137 -9.26 9.10 9.80
N PRO A 138 -8.61 9.23 10.97
CA PRO A 138 -8.61 10.48 11.73
C PRO A 138 -7.65 11.49 11.11
N THR A 139 -7.94 12.78 11.31
CA THR A 139 -7.09 13.90 10.88
C THR A 139 -6.45 14.56 12.09
N VAL A 140 -5.28 15.20 11.92
CA VAL A 140 -4.57 15.92 13.00
C VAL A 140 -5.34 17.15 13.53
N THR A 141 -6.43 17.53 12.86
CA THR A 141 -7.36 18.60 13.26
C THR A 141 -8.49 18.12 14.19
N GLY A 142 -8.41 16.88 14.69
CA GLY A 142 -9.44 16.30 15.57
C GLY A 142 -10.66 15.75 14.85
N GLY A 143 -10.67 15.80 13.51
CA GLY A 143 -11.75 15.31 12.67
C GLY A 143 -11.47 13.93 12.08
N TYR A 144 -12.25 13.59 11.07
CA TYR A 144 -12.11 12.36 10.29
C TYR A 144 -12.34 12.64 8.81
N ASP A 145 -11.67 11.86 7.97
CA ASP A 145 -11.94 11.87 6.53
C ASP A 145 -13.12 10.92 6.21
N TYR A 146 -14.08 11.46 5.47
CA TYR A 146 -15.30 10.79 5.05
C TYR A 146 -15.46 10.84 3.52
N THR A 147 -14.43 11.28 2.80
CA THR A 147 -14.51 11.61 1.38
C THR A 147 -13.75 10.60 0.52
N TYR A 148 -14.11 10.51 -0.76
CA TYR A 148 -13.39 9.66 -1.71
C TYR A 148 -12.09 10.33 -2.18
N GLY A 149 -10.95 9.72 -1.85
CA GLY A 149 -9.61 10.29 -2.08
C GLY A 149 -8.81 9.68 -3.22
N TYR A 150 -9.44 9.00 -4.19
CA TYR A 150 -8.73 8.21 -5.21
C TYR A 150 -9.06 8.62 -6.65
N PRO A 151 -8.14 8.42 -7.60
CA PRO A 151 -8.45 8.42 -9.03
C PRO A 151 -9.60 7.43 -9.38
N PRO A 152 -10.44 7.74 -10.38
CA PRO A 152 -11.78 7.19 -10.46
C PRO A 152 -11.88 5.80 -11.08
N LEU A 153 -10.81 5.23 -11.64
CA LEU A 153 -10.91 3.99 -12.42
C LEU A 153 -11.54 2.84 -11.64
N THR A 154 -11.19 2.69 -10.36
CA THR A 154 -11.75 1.62 -9.53
C THR A 154 -13.25 1.79 -9.36
N ALA A 155 -13.72 2.99 -9.02
CA ALA A 155 -15.15 3.30 -8.92
C ALA A 155 -15.88 3.10 -10.25
N LEU A 156 -15.31 3.54 -11.37
CA LEU A 156 -15.87 3.36 -12.70
C LEU A 156 -16.03 1.89 -13.09
N LEU A 157 -15.06 1.03 -12.73
CA LEU A 157 -15.16 -0.42 -12.95
C LEU A 157 -16.14 -1.10 -11.99
N THR A 158 -16.44 -0.48 -10.85
CA THR A 158 -17.46 -0.95 -9.91
C THR A 158 -18.88 -0.67 -10.40
N VAL A 159 -19.12 0.44 -11.12
CA VAL A 159 -20.44 0.82 -11.68
C VAL A 159 -21.16 -0.35 -12.37
N PRO A 160 -20.57 -1.04 -13.37
CA PRO A 160 -21.26 -2.12 -14.08
C PRO A 160 -21.49 -3.37 -13.21
N LEU A 161 -20.95 -3.44 -12.00
CA LEU A 161 -21.15 -4.55 -11.06
C LEU A 161 -22.11 -4.20 -9.92
N LEU A 162 -22.68 -2.98 -9.87
CA LEU A 162 -23.60 -2.57 -8.81
C LEU A 162 -24.87 -3.44 -8.72
N TRP A 163 -25.24 -4.14 -9.80
CA TRP A 163 -26.33 -5.11 -9.80
C TRP A 163 -25.96 -6.46 -9.14
N ILE A 164 -24.67 -6.70 -8.87
CA ILE A 164 -24.17 -7.95 -8.31
C ILE A 164 -24.11 -7.86 -6.79
N GLY A 165 -25.11 -8.47 -6.15
CA GLY A 165 -25.13 -8.66 -4.69
C GLY A 165 -25.41 -7.38 -3.90
N HIS A 166 -25.11 -7.43 -2.61
CA HIS A 166 -25.35 -6.35 -1.67
C HIS A 166 -24.06 -6.00 -0.91
N GLY A 167 -24.03 -4.83 -0.28
CA GLY A 167 -22.86 -4.38 0.47
C GLY A 167 -21.65 -4.11 -0.45
N PRO A 168 -20.41 -4.42 -0.02
CA PRO A 168 -19.18 -4.04 -0.71
C PRO A 168 -18.81 -5.02 -1.85
N VAL A 169 -19.59 -6.09 -2.04
CA VAL A 169 -19.28 -7.18 -2.98
C VAL A 169 -18.93 -6.70 -4.40
N PRO A 170 -19.64 -5.75 -5.04
CA PRO A 170 -19.28 -5.25 -6.36
C PRO A 170 -17.84 -4.77 -6.45
N GLU A 171 -17.42 -3.99 -5.47
CA GLU A 171 -16.11 -3.36 -5.41
C GLU A 171 -15.03 -4.40 -5.11
N LEU A 172 -15.28 -5.28 -4.14
CA LEU A 172 -14.37 -6.38 -3.80
C LEU A 172 -14.15 -7.35 -4.97
N LEU A 173 -15.16 -7.55 -5.81
CA LEU A 173 -15.04 -8.33 -7.03
C LEU A 173 -14.11 -7.65 -8.05
N VAL A 174 -14.18 -6.32 -8.21
CA VAL A 174 -13.26 -5.58 -9.10
C VAL A 174 -11.82 -5.80 -8.67
N THR A 175 -11.49 -5.51 -7.41
CA THR A 175 -10.11 -5.55 -6.90
C THR A 175 -9.57 -6.98 -6.80
N THR A 176 -10.38 -7.94 -6.34
CA THR A 176 -9.98 -9.36 -6.32
C THR A 176 -9.79 -9.93 -7.73
N SER A 177 -10.67 -9.60 -8.68
CA SER A 177 -10.54 -10.05 -10.07
C SER A 177 -9.34 -9.40 -10.75
N ALA A 178 -9.05 -8.13 -10.45
CA ALA A 178 -7.86 -7.45 -10.92
C ALA A 178 -6.58 -8.14 -10.43
N LEU A 179 -6.51 -8.55 -9.16
CA LEU A 179 -5.38 -9.32 -8.63
C LEU A 179 -5.20 -10.65 -9.39
N VAL A 180 -6.29 -11.38 -9.60
CA VAL A 180 -6.27 -12.65 -10.34
C VAL A 180 -5.80 -12.42 -11.79
N ALA A 181 -6.37 -11.44 -12.48
CA ALA A 181 -6.00 -11.09 -13.85
C ALA A 181 -4.53 -10.67 -13.94
N GLY A 182 -4.08 -9.79 -13.05
CA GLY A 182 -2.68 -9.37 -12.94
C GLY A 182 -1.74 -10.54 -12.70
N THR A 183 -2.11 -11.47 -11.82
CA THR A 183 -1.36 -12.71 -11.56
C THR A 183 -1.25 -13.57 -12.82
N VAL A 184 -2.36 -13.78 -13.54
CA VAL A 184 -2.36 -14.56 -14.78
C VAL A 184 -1.50 -13.89 -15.85
N VAL A 185 -1.57 -12.57 -15.99
CA VAL A 185 -0.71 -11.80 -16.90
C VAL A 185 0.76 -11.97 -16.53
N MET A 186 1.12 -11.81 -15.25
CA MET A 186 2.49 -12.02 -14.77
C MET A 186 2.96 -13.45 -15.05
N TRP A 187 2.16 -14.45 -14.69
CA TRP A 187 2.43 -15.87 -14.93
C TRP A 187 2.67 -16.16 -16.42
N ARG A 188 1.89 -15.54 -17.32
CA ARG A 188 2.09 -15.72 -18.77
C ARG A 188 3.36 -15.05 -19.27
N MET A 189 3.68 -13.85 -18.79
CA MET A 189 4.82 -13.05 -19.27
C MET A 189 6.18 -13.50 -18.69
N LEU A 190 6.19 -14.16 -17.52
CA LEU A 190 7.40 -14.72 -16.94
C LEU A 190 7.89 -15.95 -17.73
N PRO A 191 9.22 -16.21 -17.73
CA PRO A 191 9.75 -17.45 -18.30
C PRO A 191 9.12 -18.68 -17.62
N VAL A 192 8.89 -19.74 -18.38
CA VAL A 192 8.13 -20.94 -17.93
C VAL A 192 8.59 -21.45 -16.56
N ARG A 193 9.91 -21.52 -16.35
CA ARG A 193 10.52 -22.06 -15.12
C ARG A 193 10.29 -21.20 -13.86
N TRP A 194 9.83 -19.95 -14.02
CA TRP A 194 9.58 -18.99 -12.93
C TRP A 194 8.09 -18.72 -12.68
N ARG A 195 7.19 -19.34 -13.44
CA ARG A 195 5.77 -18.99 -13.42
C ARG A 195 5.11 -19.23 -12.07
N SER A 196 5.49 -20.28 -11.36
CA SER A 196 5.01 -20.58 -10.00
C SER A 196 5.36 -19.48 -8.99
N ALA A 197 6.43 -18.72 -9.21
CA ALA A 197 6.78 -17.59 -8.36
C ALA A 197 5.72 -16.48 -8.42
N ALA A 198 5.08 -16.24 -9.57
CA ALA A 198 3.97 -15.30 -9.68
C ALA A 198 2.76 -15.75 -8.82
N THR A 199 2.41 -17.04 -8.88
CA THR A 199 1.34 -17.61 -8.04
C THR A 199 1.66 -17.43 -6.56
N MET A 200 2.90 -17.75 -6.16
CA MET A 200 3.35 -17.65 -4.77
C MET A 200 3.26 -16.22 -4.22
N VAL A 201 3.83 -15.23 -4.92
CA VAL A 201 3.88 -13.85 -4.41
C VAL A 201 2.52 -13.15 -4.51
N CYS A 202 1.73 -13.42 -5.56
CA CYS A 202 0.46 -12.74 -5.76
C CYS A 202 -0.70 -13.37 -4.98
N LEU A 203 -0.75 -14.70 -4.88
CA LEU A 203 -1.91 -15.40 -4.32
C LEU A 203 -1.56 -16.30 -3.12
N GLY A 204 -0.31 -16.78 -3.05
CA GLY A 204 0.16 -17.75 -2.08
C GLY A 204 0.29 -17.23 -0.64
N PHE A 205 1.01 -16.12 -0.45
CA PHE A 205 1.26 -15.58 0.90
C PHE A 205 0.04 -14.97 1.61
N GLY A 206 -1.12 -14.90 0.95
CA GLY A 206 -2.37 -14.43 1.55
C GLY A 206 -2.48 -12.91 1.75
N PHE A 207 -1.38 -12.17 1.77
CA PHE A 207 -1.36 -10.70 1.95
C PHE A 207 -2.09 -9.96 0.83
N LEU A 208 -1.71 -10.15 -0.43
CA LEU A 208 -2.37 -9.50 -1.57
C LEU A 208 -3.84 -9.93 -1.73
N PRO A 209 -4.21 -11.22 -1.60
CA PRO A 209 -5.61 -11.63 -1.58
C PRO A 209 -6.41 -10.98 -0.46
N MET A 210 -5.82 -10.76 0.73
CA MET A 210 -6.47 -10.03 1.80
C MET A 210 -6.81 -8.59 1.37
N TYR A 211 -5.85 -7.86 0.81
CA TYR A 211 -6.10 -6.49 0.31
C TYR A 211 -7.08 -6.44 -0.85
N GLY A 212 -7.09 -7.44 -1.75
CA GLY A 212 -8.12 -7.58 -2.78
C GLY A 212 -9.52 -7.74 -2.17
N ARG A 213 -9.66 -8.52 -1.09
CA ARG A 213 -10.93 -8.68 -0.36
C ARG A 213 -11.26 -7.53 0.60
N LEU A 214 -10.38 -6.55 0.71
CA LEU A 214 -10.62 -5.28 1.40
C LEU A 214 -10.86 -4.13 0.42
N GLY A 215 -10.90 -4.39 -0.88
CA GLY A 215 -11.30 -3.37 -1.82
C GLY A 215 -10.26 -2.29 -2.08
N TYR A 216 -8.99 -2.65 -1.96
CA TYR A 216 -7.92 -1.65 -1.99
C TYR A 216 -7.60 -1.23 -3.43
N PRO A 217 -7.77 0.05 -3.85
CA PRO A 217 -7.56 0.48 -5.23
C PRO A 217 -6.14 0.22 -5.76
N ALA A 218 -5.14 0.18 -4.88
CA ALA A 218 -3.76 -0.12 -5.29
C ALA A 218 -3.57 -1.56 -5.83
N ILE A 219 -4.49 -2.49 -5.55
CA ILE A 219 -4.49 -3.83 -6.18
C ILE A 219 -4.79 -3.73 -7.67
N LEU A 220 -5.74 -2.88 -8.06
CA LEU A 220 -6.02 -2.60 -9.47
C LEU A 220 -4.81 -1.92 -10.14
N ALA A 221 -4.20 -0.95 -9.46
CA ALA A 221 -2.99 -0.30 -9.92
C ALA A 221 -1.85 -1.31 -10.17
N LEU A 222 -1.61 -2.22 -9.21
CA LEU A 222 -0.63 -3.30 -9.31
C LEU A 222 -0.88 -4.16 -10.55
N ALA A 223 -2.13 -4.58 -10.80
CA ALA A 223 -2.48 -5.42 -11.93
C ALA A 223 -2.09 -4.76 -13.28
N PHE A 224 -2.31 -3.45 -13.41
CA PHE A 224 -1.88 -2.69 -14.58
C PHE A 224 -0.38 -2.41 -14.62
N LEU A 225 0.32 -2.29 -13.49
CA LEU A 225 1.77 -2.10 -13.46
C LEU A 225 2.56 -3.36 -13.83
N ILE A 226 2.00 -4.56 -13.67
CA ILE A 226 2.66 -5.82 -14.04
C ILE A 226 3.14 -5.80 -15.51
N PRO A 227 2.28 -5.60 -16.52
CA PRO A 227 2.73 -5.58 -17.92
C PRO A 227 3.72 -4.44 -18.22
N VAL A 228 3.67 -3.34 -17.46
CA VAL A 228 4.60 -2.21 -17.57
C VAL A 228 6.00 -2.61 -17.12
N VAL A 229 6.13 -3.25 -15.97
CA VAL A 229 7.43 -3.58 -15.35
C VAL A 229 8.07 -4.82 -15.97
N VAL A 230 7.28 -5.80 -16.42
CA VAL A 230 7.83 -7.02 -17.02
C VAL A 230 8.57 -6.70 -18.31
N ARG A 231 9.89 -6.93 -18.34
CA ARG A 231 10.77 -6.59 -19.47
C ARG A 231 10.64 -5.11 -19.87
N TRP A 232 10.53 -4.21 -18.89
CA TRP A 232 10.40 -2.78 -19.14
C TRP A 232 11.59 -2.20 -19.92
N THR A 233 12.75 -2.86 -19.88
CA THR A 233 13.94 -2.48 -20.67
C THR A 233 13.68 -2.41 -22.17
N ARG A 234 12.66 -3.11 -22.67
CA ARG A 234 12.25 -3.09 -24.08
C ARG A 234 11.25 -1.99 -24.43
N MET A 235 10.74 -1.27 -23.43
CA MET A 235 9.78 -0.18 -23.60
C MET A 235 10.44 0.97 -24.37
N GLY A 236 9.69 1.65 -25.23
CA GLY A 236 10.19 2.71 -26.12
C GLY A 236 10.75 2.20 -27.45
N ALA A 237 10.68 0.90 -27.72
CA ALA A 237 10.98 0.34 -29.05
C ALA A 237 9.82 0.54 -30.06
N GLY A 238 8.65 0.97 -29.59
CA GLY A 238 7.45 1.16 -30.41
C GLY A 238 6.62 -0.12 -30.63
N GLY A 239 5.52 0.04 -31.35
CA GLY A 239 4.58 -1.04 -31.69
C GLY A 239 3.49 -1.29 -30.65
N PRO A 240 2.55 -2.21 -30.95
CA PRO A 240 1.32 -2.39 -30.17
C PRO A 240 1.55 -2.78 -28.70
N ALA A 241 2.57 -3.60 -28.43
CA ALA A 241 2.89 -4.01 -27.07
C ALA A 241 3.39 -2.83 -26.21
N ASP A 242 4.11 -1.90 -26.80
CA ASP A 242 4.60 -0.69 -26.12
C ASP A 242 3.44 0.26 -25.82
N TRP A 243 2.51 0.42 -26.77
CA TRP A 243 1.29 1.20 -26.59
C TRP A 243 0.40 0.63 -25.50
N ALA A 244 0.21 -0.70 -25.48
CA ALA A 244 -0.55 -1.36 -24.43
C ALA A 244 0.07 -1.15 -23.04
N ARG A 245 1.41 -1.20 -22.93
CA ARG A 245 2.11 -0.90 -21.67
C ARG A 245 1.93 0.56 -21.25
N ALA A 246 2.07 1.50 -22.16
CA ALA A 246 1.85 2.91 -21.86
C ALA A 246 0.39 3.18 -21.43
N ALA A 247 -0.59 2.55 -22.08
CA ALA A 247 -2.00 2.62 -21.66
C ALA A 247 -2.20 2.01 -20.27
N CYS A 248 -1.58 0.86 -19.97
CA CYS A 248 -1.62 0.26 -18.64
C CYS A 248 -0.98 1.19 -17.58
N LEU A 249 0.09 1.91 -17.90
CA LEU A 249 0.67 2.90 -16.99
C LEU A 249 -0.33 4.04 -16.68
N GLY A 250 -1.01 4.56 -17.70
CA GLY A 250 -2.07 5.56 -17.55
C GLY A 250 -3.24 5.06 -16.69
N ALA A 251 -3.71 3.83 -16.97
CA ALA A 251 -4.77 3.18 -16.20
C ALA A 251 -4.37 2.94 -14.74
N ALA A 252 -3.13 2.50 -14.49
CA ALA A 252 -2.61 2.38 -13.12
C ALA A 252 -2.66 3.72 -12.39
N CYS A 253 -2.15 4.80 -13.00
CA CYS A 253 -2.20 6.15 -12.44
C CYS A 253 -3.63 6.69 -12.26
N ALA A 254 -4.60 6.15 -13.00
CA ALA A 254 -6.02 6.50 -12.91
C ALA A 254 -6.80 5.63 -11.92
N SER A 255 -6.16 4.62 -11.31
CA SER A 255 -6.75 3.81 -10.24
C SER A 255 -6.29 4.22 -8.84
N GLN A 256 -5.04 4.67 -8.70
CA GLN A 256 -4.43 5.03 -7.43
C GLN A 256 -3.16 5.88 -7.65
N GLN A 257 -2.67 6.58 -6.63
CA GLN A 257 -1.54 7.54 -6.68
C GLN A 257 -0.13 6.92 -6.56
N LEU A 258 0.06 5.72 -5.98
CA LEU A 258 1.36 5.04 -5.85
C LEU A 258 2.10 4.89 -7.21
N PRO A 259 1.43 4.55 -8.32
CA PRO A 259 2.05 4.56 -9.66
C PRO A 259 2.71 5.89 -10.05
N TRP A 260 2.27 7.03 -9.49
CA TRP A 260 2.87 8.34 -9.77
C TRP A 260 4.31 8.42 -9.28
N PHE A 261 4.69 7.64 -8.26
CA PHE A 261 6.06 7.58 -7.75
C PHE A 261 6.96 6.63 -8.57
N LEU A 262 6.39 5.58 -9.16
CA LEU A 262 7.13 4.68 -10.06
C LEU A 262 7.42 5.33 -11.42
N THR A 263 6.48 6.14 -11.92
CA THR A 263 6.49 6.70 -13.28
C THR A 263 7.77 7.49 -13.59
N PRO A 264 8.25 8.44 -12.76
CA PRO A 264 9.49 9.18 -13.03
C PRO A 264 10.71 8.28 -13.18
N PHE A 265 10.82 7.23 -12.35
CA PHE A 265 11.93 6.28 -12.42
C PHE A 265 11.87 5.44 -13.70
N LEU A 266 10.68 4.97 -14.08
CA LEU A 266 10.47 4.24 -15.33
C LEU A 266 10.86 5.10 -16.54
N LEU A 267 10.34 6.32 -16.63
CA LEU A 267 10.61 7.21 -17.77
C LEU A 267 12.09 7.60 -17.86
N ALA A 268 12.73 7.90 -16.72
CA ALA A 268 14.16 8.16 -16.67
C ALA A 268 14.99 6.95 -17.14
N GLY A 269 14.58 5.74 -16.74
CA GLY A 269 15.23 4.50 -17.12
C GLY A 269 15.08 4.20 -18.61
N VAL A 270 13.87 4.38 -19.14
CA VAL A 270 13.60 4.22 -20.58
C VAL A 270 14.40 5.24 -21.39
N TYR A 271 14.40 6.50 -20.98
CA TYR A 271 15.23 7.52 -21.62
C TYR A 271 16.71 7.13 -21.64
N ALA A 272 17.26 6.68 -20.51
CA ALA A 272 18.66 6.28 -20.41
C ALA A 272 18.99 5.11 -21.35
N LEU A 273 18.15 4.07 -21.39
CA LEU A 273 18.33 2.93 -22.29
C LEU A 273 18.25 3.35 -23.76
N ARG A 274 17.15 4.02 -24.14
CA ARG A 274 16.90 4.44 -25.52
C ARG A 274 17.96 5.43 -26.00
N ARG A 275 18.47 6.32 -25.13
CA ARG A 275 19.54 7.25 -25.48
C ARG A 275 20.87 6.55 -25.74
N GLY A 276 21.14 5.47 -25.01
CA GLY A 276 22.31 4.62 -25.23
C GLY A 276 22.26 3.88 -26.57
N GLU A 277 21.05 3.53 -27.04
CA GLU A 277 20.83 2.75 -28.26
C GLU A 277 20.62 3.60 -29.52
N LEU A 278 19.86 4.71 -29.42
CA LEU A 278 19.32 5.47 -30.54
C LEU A 278 19.77 6.94 -30.57
N GLY A 279 20.44 7.42 -29.53
CA GLY A 279 20.77 8.84 -29.35
C GLY A 279 19.66 9.65 -28.69
N ALA A 280 19.94 10.93 -28.41
CA ALA A 280 19.12 11.74 -27.51
C ALA A 280 17.73 12.11 -28.06
N ARG A 281 17.64 12.43 -29.35
CA ARG A 281 16.38 12.85 -30.00
C ARG A 281 15.37 11.70 -30.06
N GLU A 282 15.79 10.55 -30.56
CA GLU A 282 14.92 9.37 -30.65
C GLU A 282 14.51 8.85 -29.28
N ALA A 283 15.40 8.92 -28.29
CA ALA A 283 15.05 8.60 -26.91
C ALA A 283 13.98 9.54 -26.34
N ALA A 284 14.10 10.85 -26.60
CA ALA A 284 13.09 11.82 -26.18
C ALA A 284 11.74 11.56 -26.88
N LEU A 285 11.74 11.24 -28.18
CA LEU A 285 10.52 10.88 -28.91
C LEU A 285 9.87 9.60 -28.39
N ALA A 286 10.66 8.58 -28.07
CA ALA A 286 10.15 7.33 -27.48
C ALA A 286 9.46 7.59 -26.14
N VAL A 287 10.10 8.37 -25.25
CA VAL A 287 9.51 8.76 -23.97
C VAL A 287 8.28 9.63 -24.16
N ALA A 288 8.31 10.59 -25.09
CA ALA A 288 7.16 11.45 -25.39
C ALA A 288 5.95 10.64 -25.89
N ARG A 289 6.16 9.58 -26.68
CA ARG A 289 5.08 8.67 -27.10
C ARG A 289 4.49 7.90 -25.91
N ILE A 290 5.34 7.36 -25.04
CA ILE A 290 4.89 6.67 -23.83
C ILE A 290 4.07 7.61 -22.95
N VAL A 291 4.60 8.82 -22.69
CA VAL A 291 3.92 9.85 -21.90
C VAL A 291 2.61 10.25 -22.56
N GLY A 292 2.58 10.48 -23.88
CA GLY A 292 1.39 10.86 -24.61
C GLY A 292 0.27 9.81 -24.52
N ILE A 293 0.61 8.52 -24.66
CA ILE A 293 -0.37 7.43 -24.54
C ILE A 293 -0.83 7.28 -23.09
N ALA A 294 0.09 7.26 -22.12
CA ALA A 294 -0.25 7.12 -20.71
C ALA A 294 -1.11 8.29 -20.20
N ALA A 295 -0.73 9.53 -20.55
CA ALA A 295 -1.50 10.73 -20.23
C ALA A 295 -2.84 10.73 -20.95
N GLY A 296 -2.89 10.32 -22.22
CA GLY A 296 -4.14 10.17 -22.97
C GLY A 296 -5.11 9.18 -22.33
N THR A 297 -4.63 8.00 -21.92
CA THR A 297 -5.44 7.01 -21.18
C THR A 297 -5.90 7.56 -19.83
N TRP A 298 -5.01 8.20 -19.07
CA TRP A 298 -5.35 8.80 -17.79
C TRP A 298 -6.41 9.90 -17.93
N LEU A 299 -6.24 10.79 -18.91
CA LEU A 299 -7.20 11.86 -19.23
C LEU A 299 -8.53 11.30 -19.70
N LEU A 300 -8.55 10.25 -20.52
CA LEU A 300 -9.78 9.60 -20.97
C LEU A 300 -10.60 9.07 -19.78
N ILE A 301 -9.93 8.42 -18.82
CA ILE A 301 -10.58 7.85 -17.63
C ILE A 301 -11.05 8.96 -16.67
N ASN A 302 -10.25 10.01 -16.48
CA ASN A 302 -10.57 11.11 -15.58
C ASN A 302 -11.45 12.19 -16.23
N GLY A 303 -11.67 12.13 -17.54
CA GLY A 303 -12.19 13.25 -18.34
C GLY A 303 -13.54 13.76 -17.87
N TYR A 304 -14.44 12.84 -17.47
CA TYR A 304 -15.73 13.22 -16.88
C TYR A 304 -15.54 14.15 -15.67
N PHE A 305 -14.76 13.73 -14.68
CA PHE A 305 -14.53 14.48 -13.42
C PHE A 305 -13.71 15.75 -13.60
N ILE A 306 -12.79 15.77 -14.58
CA ILE A 306 -12.06 16.98 -14.96
C ILE A 306 -13.03 18.07 -15.44
N VAL A 307 -14.07 17.67 -16.17
CA VAL A 307 -15.05 18.62 -16.74
C VAL A 307 -16.13 18.98 -15.73
N THR A 308 -16.69 18.00 -15.01
CA THR A 308 -17.84 18.20 -14.13
C THR A 308 -17.46 18.69 -12.74
N GLU A 309 -16.27 18.31 -12.25
CA GLU A 309 -15.85 18.50 -10.85
C GLU A 309 -14.38 18.99 -10.72
N PRO A 310 -13.86 19.91 -11.56
CA PRO A 310 -12.41 20.15 -11.69
C PRO A 310 -11.68 20.45 -10.36
N ARG A 311 -12.27 21.31 -9.52
CA ARG A 311 -11.68 21.73 -8.24
C ARG A 311 -11.78 20.65 -7.18
N THR A 312 -12.93 20.00 -7.05
CA THR A 312 -13.15 18.97 -6.04
C THR A 312 -12.42 17.68 -6.43
N TRP A 313 -12.39 17.32 -7.71
CA TRP A 313 -11.60 16.21 -8.25
C TRP A 313 -10.12 16.36 -7.96
N ILE A 314 -9.50 17.51 -8.30
CA ILE A 314 -8.06 17.70 -8.05
C ILE A 314 -7.75 17.70 -6.54
N ALA A 315 -8.60 18.33 -5.72
CA ALA A 315 -8.46 18.31 -4.27
C ALA A 315 -8.61 16.89 -3.71
N GLY A 316 -9.54 16.09 -4.24
CA GLY A 316 -9.81 14.71 -3.84
C GLY A 316 -8.68 13.76 -4.19
N ILE A 317 -8.16 13.78 -5.42
CA ILE A 317 -7.04 12.88 -5.79
C ILE A 317 -5.72 13.29 -5.12
N MET A 318 -5.59 14.54 -4.68
CA MET A 318 -4.44 15.05 -3.91
C MET A 318 -4.64 14.90 -2.40
N LEU A 319 -5.81 14.46 -1.95
CA LEU A 319 -6.17 14.34 -0.54
C LEU A 319 -5.14 13.55 0.27
N PRO A 320 -4.55 12.43 -0.21
CA PRO A 320 -3.49 11.74 0.53
C PRO A 320 -2.27 12.60 0.89
N LEU A 321 -2.03 13.70 0.15
CA LEU A 321 -0.94 14.64 0.37
C LEU A 321 -1.33 15.84 1.24
N THR A 322 -2.63 16.17 1.32
CA THR A 322 -3.11 17.43 1.92
C THR A 322 -4.02 17.23 3.13
N GLN A 323 -4.63 16.06 3.32
CA GLN A 323 -5.69 15.81 4.31
C GLN A 323 -5.27 15.99 5.77
N GLY A 324 -3.98 16.05 6.07
CA GLY A 324 -3.49 16.05 7.44
C GLY A 324 -3.91 14.78 8.18
N ALA A 325 -3.86 13.63 7.52
CA ALA A 325 -4.17 12.35 8.14
C ALA A 325 -3.22 12.12 9.31
N LEU A 326 -3.74 11.49 10.35
CA LEU A 326 -2.97 11.16 11.53
C LEU A 326 -1.79 10.25 11.16
N ILE A 327 -0.71 10.38 11.93
CA ILE A 327 0.50 9.61 11.71
C ILE A 327 0.26 8.13 12.00
N HIS A 328 0.58 7.29 11.03
CA HIS A 328 0.35 5.85 11.08
C HIS A 328 1.50 5.08 10.45
N GLY A 329 1.74 3.85 10.92
CA GLY A 329 2.48 2.86 10.15
C GLY A 329 3.67 2.23 10.85
N GLN A 330 4.51 1.57 10.06
CA GLN A 330 5.62 0.72 10.51
C GLN A 330 7.01 1.28 10.14
N GLY A 331 7.06 2.44 9.49
CA GLY A 331 8.31 3.10 9.10
C GLY A 331 8.94 3.92 10.22
N LEU A 332 9.78 4.89 9.85
CA LEU A 332 10.52 5.72 10.80
C LEU A 332 9.61 6.56 11.72
N VAL A 333 8.38 6.88 11.28
CA VAL A 333 7.36 7.53 12.13
C VAL A 333 6.98 6.70 13.35
N GLY A 334 7.23 5.38 13.30
CA GLY A 334 7.10 4.48 14.44
C GLY A 334 7.93 4.91 15.65
N ILE A 335 9.05 5.62 15.45
CA ILE A 335 9.88 6.17 16.54
C ILE A 335 9.07 7.16 17.38
N SER A 336 8.43 8.14 16.74
CA SER A 336 7.55 9.11 17.41
C SER A 336 6.30 8.47 17.99
N LEU A 337 5.76 7.42 17.35
CA LEU A 337 4.54 6.75 17.81
C LEU A 337 4.74 5.83 19.02
N TYR A 338 5.82 5.04 19.03
CA TYR A 338 5.94 3.87 19.92
C TYR A 338 7.16 3.93 20.84
N PHE A 339 8.24 4.61 20.45
CA PHE A 339 9.52 4.56 21.15
C PHE A 339 9.86 5.85 21.92
N THR A 340 9.25 6.97 21.56
CA THR A 340 9.39 8.26 22.24
C THR A 340 8.01 8.75 22.69
N ASP A 341 7.96 9.82 23.48
CA ASP A 341 6.72 10.48 23.91
C ASP A 341 6.12 11.41 22.84
N GLY A 342 6.65 11.41 21.62
CA GLY A 342 6.12 12.16 20.50
C GLY A 342 7.15 13.08 19.86
N SER A 343 6.68 14.12 19.18
CA SER A 343 7.53 15.09 18.45
C SER A 343 6.74 16.35 18.09
N ASP A 344 7.39 17.50 18.19
CA ASP A 344 6.94 18.83 17.74
C ASP A 344 7.11 19.03 16.22
N ARG A 345 7.71 18.06 15.52
CA ARG A 345 8.25 18.21 14.16
C ARG A 345 7.77 17.13 13.21
N LEU A 346 6.56 16.61 13.38
CA LEU A 346 6.07 15.46 12.60
C LEU A 346 6.06 15.71 11.08
N ALA A 347 5.81 16.95 10.64
CA ALA A 347 5.85 17.31 9.22
C ALA A 347 7.20 17.01 8.54
N TRP A 348 8.29 16.94 9.31
CA TRP A 348 9.62 16.60 8.79
C TRP A 348 9.73 15.18 8.26
N TYR A 349 8.87 14.25 8.67
CA TYR A 349 8.77 12.93 8.02
C TYR A 349 8.27 13.05 6.57
N SER A 350 7.29 13.91 6.29
CA SER A 350 6.83 14.15 4.92
C SER A 350 7.93 14.78 4.06
N HIS A 351 8.67 15.75 4.61
CA HIS A 351 9.85 16.31 3.94
C HIS A 351 10.91 15.23 3.69
N ALA A 352 11.19 14.38 4.68
CA ALA A 352 12.14 13.29 4.55
C ALA A 352 11.76 12.30 3.44
N SER A 353 10.49 11.94 3.33
CA SER A 353 9.97 11.09 2.25
C SER A 353 10.15 11.72 0.87
N MET A 354 9.76 12.98 0.69
CA MET A 354 9.92 13.68 -0.59
C MET A 354 11.39 13.87 -0.98
N LEU A 355 12.25 14.22 -0.02
CA LEU A 355 13.69 14.31 -0.22
C LEU A 355 14.29 12.94 -0.55
N MET A 356 13.80 11.85 0.07
CA MET A 356 14.23 10.49 -0.25
C MET A 356 13.86 10.12 -1.68
N ALA A 357 12.61 10.36 -2.09
CA ALA A 357 12.15 10.09 -3.45
C ALA A 357 13.00 10.86 -4.50
N ALA A 358 13.23 12.15 -4.27
CA ALA A 358 14.06 12.99 -5.14
C ALA A 358 15.52 12.53 -5.16
N GLY A 359 16.11 12.24 -4.00
CA GLY A 359 17.47 11.74 -3.86
C GLY A 359 17.66 10.40 -4.57
N LEU A 360 16.74 9.45 -4.38
CA LEU A 360 16.76 8.15 -5.06
C LEU A 360 16.56 8.27 -6.57
N LEU A 361 15.71 9.19 -7.05
CA LEU A 361 15.55 9.44 -8.48
C LEU A 361 16.85 10.01 -9.08
N ALA A 362 17.49 10.96 -8.39
CA ALA A 362 18.78 11.50 -8.80
C ALA A 362 19.87 10.41 -8.83
N LEU A 363 19.95 9.58 -7.78
CA LEU A 363 20.85 8.42 -7.76
C LEU A 363 20.59 7.47 -8.91
N PHE A 364 19.32 7.17 -9.16
CA PHE A 364 18.91 6.30 -10.25
C PHE A 364 19.38 6.84 -11.60
N VAL A 365 19.20 8.13 -11.87
CA VAL A 365 19.67 8.78 -13.11
C VAL A 365 21.20 8.76 -13.22
N LEU A 366 21.90 9.08 -12.12
CA LEU A 366 23.37 9.17 -12.10
C LEU A 366 24.05 7.79 -12.19
N PHE A 367 23.40 6.75 -11.68
CA PHE A 367 23.96 5.40 -11.57
C PHE A 367 23.06 4.34 -12.23
N VAL A 368 22.32 4.71 -13.29
CA VAL A 368 21.32 3.85 -13.95
C VAL A 368 21.91 2.53 -14.44
N ARG A 369 23.19 2.49 -14.82
CA ARG A 369 23.86 1.24 -15.23
C ARG A 369 23.93 0.19 -14.13
N ARG A 370 23.93 0.62 -12.87
CA ARG A 370 23.97 -0.25 -11.68
C ARG A 370 22.59 -0.38 -11.05
N LEU A 371 21.85 0.72 -10.95
CA LEU A 371 20.56 0.78 -10.25
C LEU A 371 19.35 0.45 -11.15
N GLY A 372 19.55 0.35 -12.47
CA GLY A 372 18.54 0.00 -13.45
C GLY A 372 17.65 -1.19 -13.04
N PRO A 373 18.22 -2.34 -12.66
CA PRO A 373 17.45 -3.49 -12.18
C PRO A 373 16.57 -3.22 -10.95
N ALA A 374 16.94 -2.24 -10.12
CA ALA A 374 16.22 -1.89 -8.90
C ALA A 374 15.13 -0.81 -9.11
N MET A 375 14.86 -0.40 -10.36
CA MET A 375 13.88 0.64 -10.69
C MET A 375 12.51 0.43 -10.02
N SER A 376 12.03 -0.82 -9.97
CA SER A 376 10.74 -1.15 -9.36
C SER A 376 10.76 -1.23 -7.84
N VAL A 377 11.90 -1.03 -7.18
CA VAL A 377 12.06 -1.07 -5.71
C VAL A 377 12.27 0.34 -5.14
N LEU A 378 13.13 1.13 -5.79
CA LEU A 378 13.59 2.43 -5.28
C LEU A 378 12.46 3.40 -4.88
N PRO A 379 11.37 3.58 -5.67
CA PRO A 379 10.32 4.53 -5.30
C PRO A 379 9.70 4.25 -3.94
N TRP A 380 9.61 2.97 -3.56
CA TRP A 380 8.90 2.57 -2.35
C TRP A 380 9.67 2.83 -1.07
N CYS A 381 11.00 2.98 -1.16
CA CYS A 381 11.84 3.32 -0.02
C CYS A 381 11.47 4.68 0.61
N ALA A 382 10.93 5.61 -0.18
CA ALA A 382 10.46 6.90 0.32
C ALA A 382 9.30 6.76 1.31
N PHE A 383 8.39 5.79 1.10
CA PHE A 383 7.24 5.61 1.98
C PHE A 383 7.62 5.15 3.38
N PHE A 384 8.79 4.52 3.56
CA PHE A 384 9.32 4.19 4.89
C PHE A 384 9.62 5.43 5.74
N PHE A 385 9.80 6.59 5.11
CA PHE A 385 10.09 7.87 5.75
C PHE A 385 8.83 8.73 5.95
N ALA A 386 7.70 8.37 5.35
CA ALA A 386 6.50 9.18 5.35
C ALA A 386 5.84 9.27 6.74
N THR A 387 5.13 10.38 6.99
CA THR A 387 4.27 10.59 8.17
C THR A 387 3.21 9.50 8.29
N ARG A 388 2.68 9.06 7.15
CA ARG A 388 1.85 7.86 7.03
C ARG A 388 2.68 6.82 6.28
N SER A 389 3.31 5.90 7.01
CA SER A 389 4.15 4.82 6.47
C SER A 389 3.41 3.49 6.56
N GLN A 390 2.26 3.39 5.91
CA GLN A 390 1.48 2.14 5.85
C GLN A 390 2.26 1.04 5.14
N ASP A 391 2.15 -0.18 5.67
CA ASP A 391 2.83 -1.35 5.13
C ASP A 391 2.36 -1.69 3.71
N GLY A 392 1.10 -1.42 3.41
CA GLY A 392 0.54 -1.49 2.07
C GLY A 392 1.33 -0.71 1.01
N TYR A 393 1.99 0.40 1.36
CA TYR A 393 2.69 1.25 0.37
C TYR A 393 3.92 0.58 -0.26
N TYR A 394 4.57 -0.33 0.46
CA TYR A 394 5.75 -1.05 -0.04
C TYR A 394 5.51 -2.56 -0.21
N LEU A 395 4.61 -3.17 0.58
CA LEU A 395 4.32 -4.61 0.44
C LEU A 395 3.44 -4.93 -0.77
N LEU A 396 2.47 -4.07 -1.12
CA LEU A 396 1.56 -4.32 -2.24
C LEU A 396 2.30 -4.40 -3.58
N MET A 397 3.42 -3.69 -3.71
CA MET A 397 4.18 -3.58 -4.96
C MET A 397 5.28 -4.65 -5.11
N THR A 398 5.44 -5.55 -4.14
CA THR A 398 6.47 -6.60 -4.15
C THR A 398 6.42 -7.55 -5.36
N PRO A 399 5.27 -7.86 -6.01
CA PRO A 399 5.29 -8.62 -7.25
C PRO A 399 6.05 -7.92 -8.39
N LEU A 400 6.10 -6.59 -8.40
CA LEU A 400 6.87 -5.82 -9.37
C LEU A 400 8.38 -5.98 -9.15
N TRP A 401 8.82 -6.29 -7.93
CA TRP A 401 10.22 -6.56 -7.61
C TRP A 401 10.65 -7.90 -8.20
N LEU A 402 9.81 -8.94 -8.01
CA LEU A 402 10.01 -10.24 -8.63
C LEU A 402 9.99 -10.12 -10.16
N ALA A 403 9.02 -9.40 -10.73
CA ALA A 403 8.93 -9.17 -12.17
C ALA A 403 10.22 -8.55 -12.72
N ALA A 404 10.75 -7.51 -12.07
CA ALA A 404 11.98 -6.85 -12.48
C ALA A 404 13.20 -7.78 -12.33
N ALA A 405 13.37 -8.43 -11.18
CA ALA A 405 14.49 -9.33 -10.91
C ALA A 405 14.63 -10.44 -11.97
N LEU A 406 13.50 -10.93 -12.50
CA LEU A 406 13.48 -12.02 -13.48
C LEU A 406 13.60 -11.56 -14.94
N THR A 407 13.33 -10.29 -15.22
CA THR A 407 13.14 -9.83 -16.61
C THR A 407 13.95 -8.60 -17.01
N VAL A 408 14.70 -8.04 -16.06
CA VAL A 408 15.50 -6.82 -16.23
C VAL A 408 16.95 -7.12 -15.84
N PRO A 409 17.68 -7.87 -16.68
CA PRO A 409 19.04 -8.27 -16.36
C PRO A 409 19.98 -7.05 -16.30
N PRO A 410 21.00 -7.04 -15.43
CA PRO A 410 21.98 -5.95 -15.37
C PRO A 410 22.67 -5.67 -16.71
N SER A 411 22.87 -6.71 -17.54
CA SER A 411 23.48 -6.59 -18.87
C SER A 411 22.67 -5.70 -19.83
N ALA A 412 21.36 -5.56 -19.64
CA ALA A 412 20.53 -4.66 -20.44
C ALA A 412 20.94 -3.18 -20.30
N PHE A 413 21.63 -2.83 -19.21
CA PHE A 413 22.07 -1.45 -18.94
C PHE A 413 23.52 -1.18 -19.33
N ALA A 414 24.22 -2.14 -19.96
CA ALA A 414 25.62 -1.95 -20.36
C ALA A 414 25.81 -0.74 -21.28
N THR A 415 24.86 -0.51 -22.18
CA THR A 415 24.83 0.59 -23.15
C THR A 415 24.07 1.82 -22.66
N ALA A 416 23.33 1.74 -21.55
CA ALA A 416 22.49 2.83 -21.06
C ALA A 416 23.29 4.12 -20.92
N TRP A 417 22.70 5.24 -21.34
CA TRP A 417 23.28 6.55 -21.14
C TRP A 417 23.33 6.89 -19.65
N GLN A 418 24.47 7.42 -19.19
CA GLN A 418 24.66 7.91 -17.84
C GLN A 418 25.52 9.18 -17.88
N PRO A 419 25.26 10.19 -17.03
CA PRO A 419 26.12 11.35 -16.89
C PRO A 419 27.56 10.96 -16.53
N ARG A 420 28.57 11.55 -17.20
CA ARG A 420 29.99 11.23 -16.98
C ARG A 420 30.65 12.06 -15.85
N LEU A 421 29.86 12.57 -14.90
CA LEU A 421 30.31 13.55 -13.91
C LEU A 421 31.46 13.06 -13.01
N LEU A 422 31.62 11.74 -12.82
CA LEU A 422 32.56 11.15 -11.85
C LEU A 422 33.27 9.88 -12.38
N HIS A 423 33.79 9.90 -13.61
CA HIS A 423 34.58 8.77 -14.12
C HIS A 423 35.86 8.54 -13.29
N GLY A 424 36.16 7.29 -12.94
CA GLY A 424 37.40 6.89 -12.26
C GLY A 424 37.51 7.16 -10.75
N ARG A 425 36.69 8.03 -10.15
CA ARG A 425 36.81 8.43 -8.73
C ARG A 425 35.78 7.75 -7.83
N ARG A 426 36.09 6.56 -7.31
CA ARG A 426 35.19 5.78 -6.42
C ARG A 426 34.73 6.59 -5.20
N GLY A 427 35.65 7.29 -4.52
CA GLY A 427 35.32 8.10 -3.34
C GLY A 427 34.30 9.21 -3.63
N ALA A 428 34.47 9.94 -4.73
CA ALA A 428 33.56 11.03 -5.10
C ALA A 428 32.14 10.51 -5.41
N ARG A 429 31.99 9.29 -5.95
CA ARG A 429 30.67 8.67 -6.17
C ARG A 429 29.97 8.35 -4.86
N THR A 430 30.70 7.82 -3.87
CA THR A 430 30.15 7.55 -2.54
C THR A 430 29.74 8.84 -1.85
N VAL A 431 30.55 9.89 -1.92
CA VAL A 431 30.23 11.20 -1.35
C VAL A 431 29.01 11.81 -2.02
N LEU A 432 28.91 11.79 -3.36
CA LEU A 432 27.72 12.25 -4.06
C LEU A 432 26.49 11.43 -3.67
N ALA A 433 26.63 10.11 -3.56
CA ALA A 433 25.52 9.26 -3.19
C ALA A 433 25.00 9.54 -1.78
N ALA A 434 25.93 9.69 -0.83
CA ALA A 434 25.62 10.08 0.54
C ALA A 434 25.00 11.48 0.58
N GLY A 435 25.54 12.45 -0.16
CA GLY A 435 25.03 13.82 -0.22
C GLY A 435 23.60 13.93 -0.76
N LEU A 436 23.19 13.03 -1.68
CA LEU A 436 21.82 13.01 -2.20
C LEU A 436 20.79 12.43 -1.22
N ILE A 437 21.22 11.60 -0.28
CA ILE A 437 20.33 10.94 0.70
C ILE A 437 20.39 11.59 2.08
N ALA A 438 21.51 12.24 2.41
CA ALA A 438 21.72 12.91 3.69
C ALA A 438 20.60 13.90 4.07
N PRO A 439 20.05 14.75 3.17
CA PRO A 439 18.95 15.65 3.53
C PRO A 439 17.71 14.91 4.06
N SER A 440 17.38 13.76 3.48
CA SER A 440 16.26 12.93 3.94
C SER A 440 16.55 12.34 5.32
N LEU A 441 17.76 11.81 5.54
CA LEU A 441 18.16 11.27 6.83
C LEU A 441 18.14 12.35 7.93
N VAL A 442 18.67 13.55 7.63
CA VAL A 442 18.62 14.69 8.55
C VAL A 442 17.18 15.06 8.88
N ALA A 443 16.30 15.17 7.88
CA ALA A 443 14.89 15.48 8.10
C ALA A 443 14.19 14.43 8.98
N ALA A 444 14.44 13.14 8.72
CA ALA A 444 13.88 12.06 9.54
C ALA A 444 14.44 12.06 10.97
N THR A 445 15.73 12.33 11.14
CA THR A 445 16.35 12.47 12.47
C THR A 445 15.76 13.65 13.22
N LEU A 446 15.57 14.81 12.57
CA LEU A 446 14.92 15.98 13.17
C LEU A 446 13.48 15.68 13.60
N ALA A 447 12.73 14.92 12.80
CA ALA A 447 11.39 14.48 13.16
C ALA A 447 11.41 13.53 14.38
N ALA A 448 12.29 12.53 14.36
CA ALA A 448 12.37 11.47 15.37
C ALA A 448 12.94 11.95 16.72
N THR A 449 13.77 13.00 16.70
CA THR A 449 14.40 13.60 17.90
C THR A 449 13.69 14.85 18.41
N GLY A 450 12.58 15.23 17.77
CA GLY A 450 11.70 16.29 18.25
C GLY A 450 11.18 15.99 19.66
N ARG A 451 10.81 17.04 20.40
CA ARG A 451 10.29 16.90 21.77
C ARG A 451 8.77 17.05 21.74
N PRO A 452 8.02 16.27 22.52
CA PRO A 452 6.57 16.50 22.64
C PRO A 452 6.34 17.88 23.28
N PRO A 453 5.54 18.77 22.67
CA PRO A 453 5.32 20.10 23.22
C PRO A 453 4.32 20.12 24.40
N LEU A 454 3.52 19.05 24.56
CA LEU A 454 2.53 18.95 25.63
C LEU A 454 2.94 17.88 26.65
N HIS A 455 3.15 18.29 27.89
CA HIS A 455 3.23 17.38 29.02
C HIS A 455 1.82 17.07 29.53
N MET A 456 1.48 15.78 29.59
CA MET A 456 0.17 15.33 30.03
C MET A 456 0.29 14.51 31.30
N GLU A 457 -0.54 14.82 32.30
CA GLU A 457 -0.67 14.06 33.54
C GLU A 457 -2.12 13.63 33.70
N VAL A 458 -2.37 12.32 33.80
CA VAL A 458 -3.70 11.81 34.12
C VAL A 458 -3.93 11.96 35.62
N ALA A 459 -4.73 12.94 36.02
CA ALA A 459 -5.02 13.27 37.41
C ALA A 459 -6.11 12.36 38.02
N ALA A 460 -7.12 12.01 37.23
CA ALA A 460 -8.23 11.14 37.65
C ALA A 460 -8.84 10.41 36.45
N GLY A 461 -9.63 9.37 36.70
CA GLY A 461 -10.39 8.70 35.65
C GLY A 461 -11.48 7.77 36.20
N SER A 462 -12.51 7.53 35.38
CA SER A 462 -13.54 6.52 35.64
C SER A 462 -13.21 5.26 34.83
N TRP A 463 -13.04 4.14 35.52
CA TRP A 463 -12.67 2.87 34.89
C TRP A 463 -13.25 1.66 35.61
N THR A 464 -13.37 0.56 34.87
CA THR A 464 -13.58 -0.81 35.38
C THR A 464 -12.34 -1.65 35.03
N PRO A 465 -12.24 -2.90 35.51
CA PRO A 465 -11.12 -3.78 35.14
C PRO A 465 -10.94 -3.99 33.62
N THR A 466 -11.98 -3.72 32.83
CA THR A 466 -12.04 -3.99 31.39
C THR A 466 -12.38 -2.77 30.55
N THR A 467 -12.68 -1.61 31.15
CA THR A 467 -13.05 -0.41 30.39
C THR A 467 -12.56 0.88 31.02
N VAL A 468 -12.29 1.90 30.21
CA VAL A 468 -12.05 3.29 30.65
C VAL A 468 -13.12 4.17 30.05
N ALA A 469 -13.83 4.95 30.88
CA ALA A 469 -14.93 5.80 30.43
C ALA A 469 -14.50 7.26 30.28
N THR A 470 -13.89 7.82 31.34
CA THR A 470 -13.47 9.23 31.38
C THR A 470 -12.08 9.38 31.98
N LEU A 471 -11.37 10.42 31.57
CA LEU A 471 -10.09 10.83 32.13
C LEU A 471 -10.11 12.34 32.40
N THR A 472 -9.52 12.74 33.52
CA THR A 472 -9.16 14.14 33.80
C THR A 472 -7.66 14.27 33.59
N VAL A 473 -7.27 15.10 32.63
CA VAL A 473 -5.89 15.25 32.16
C VAL A 473 -5.46 16.69 32.40
N ARG A 474 -4.39 16.87 33.16
CA ARG A 474 -3.67 18.14 33.21
C ARG A 474 -2.70 18.20 32.03
N VAL A 475 -2.77 19.27 31.26
CA VAL A 475 -1.96 19.46 30.04
C VAL A 475 -1.18 20.75 30.20
N SER A 476 0.14 20.67 30.22
CA SER A 476 1.05 21.82 30.19
C SER A 476 1.68 21.93 28.81
N ASN A 477 1.65 23.12 28.23
CA ASN A 477 2.29 23.42 26.96
C ASN A 477 3.62 24.11 27.22
N ASP A 478 4.72 23.43 26.94
CA ASP A 478 6.07 23.96 27.13
C ASP A 478 6.57 24.73 25.90
N GLY A 479 5.79 24.73 24.81
CA GLY A 479 6.08 25.49 23.60
C GLY A 479 5.65 26.95 23.69
N ASP A 480 6.10 27.74 22.73
CA ASP A 480 5.79 29.18 22.67
C ASP A 480 4.43 29.48 22.02
N ALA A 481 3.93 28.57 21.19
CA ALA A 481 2.68 28.74 20.45
C ALA A 481 1.50 28.14 21.21
N ALA A 482 0.32 28.75 21.07
CA ALA A 482 -0.91 28.14 21.54
C ALA A 482 -1.23 26.87 20.74
N LEU A 483 -1.57 25.79 21.44
CA LEU A 483 -1.83 24.47 20.84
C LEU A 483 -3.27 24.03 21.10
N GLN A 484 -3.90 23.43 20.09
CA GLN A 484 -5.25 22.86 20.18
C GLN A 484 -5.15 21.32 20.23
N PRO A 485 -5.16 20.69 21.42
CA PRO A 485 -4.96 19.26 21.54
C PRO A 485 -6.22 18.45 21.22
N HIS A 486 -6.05 17.38 20.46
CA HIS A 486 -7.08 16.36 20.24
C HIS A 486 -6.62 15.01 20.80
N PHE A 487 -7.44 14.42 21.68
CA PHE A 487 -7.01 13.30 22.51
C PHE A 487 -7.44 11.93 21.98
N MET A 488 -6.54 10.96 22.03
CA MET A 488 -6.81 9.55 21.76
C MET A 488 -6.20 8.67 22.84
N VAL A 489 -6.82 7.54 23.13
CA VAL A 489 -6.23 6.49 23.97
C VAL A 489 -6.02 5.24 23.13
N THR A 490 -4.79 4.73 23.13
CA THR A 490 -4.38 3.59 22.29
C THR A 490 -3.78 2.47 23.13
N THR A 491 -3.88 1.24 22.65
CA THR A 491 -3.35 0.02 23.32
C THR A 491 -2.35 -0.76 22.47
N GLY A 492 -1.96 -0.20 21.32
CA GLY A 492 -1.06 -0.85 20.36
C GLY A 492 -0.86 -0.03 19.09
N HIS A 493 -0.70 -0.72 17.95
CA HIS A 493 -0.46 -0.09 16.66
C HIS A 493 -1.67 0.63 16.05
N GLY A 494 -2.89 0.25 16.46
CA GLY A 494 -4.13 0.80 15.92
C GLY A 494 -4.47 2.19 16.47
N GLU A 495 -5.07 3.00 15.61
CA GLU A 495 -5.66 4.28 15.99
C GLU A 495 -7.05 4.05 16.58
N SER A 496 -7.35 4.75 17.66
CA SER A 496 -8.70 4.81 18.21
C SER A 496 -9.40 6.08 17.75
N ARG A 497 -10.71 6.15 17.97
CA ARG A 497 -11.45 7.39 17.75
C ARG A 497 -11.03 8.43 18.79
N TYR A 498 -11.05 9.70 18.38
CA TYR A 498 -10.87 10.85 19.26
C TYR A 498 -11.84 10.80 20.44
N TRP A 499 -11.30 11.06 21.62
CA TRP A 499 -12.05 11.21 22.85
C TRP A 499 -12.70 12.59 22.87
N ARG A 500 -13.96 12.64 23.33
CA ARG A 500 -14.72 13.89 23.40
C ARG A 500 -14.22 14.71 24.58
N VAL A 501 -13.91 15.98 24.35
CA VAL A 501 -13.65 16.95 25.43
C VAL A 501 -14.99 17.36 26.04
N LEU A 502 -15.20 17.03 27.31
CA LEU A 502 -16.38 17.42 28.09
C LEU A 502 -16.20 18.76 28.79
N ASP A 503 -14.96 19.09 29.17
CA ASP A 503 -14.58 20.33 29.85
C ASP A 503 -13.10 20.65 29.59
N GLY A 504 -12.75 21.94 29.59
CA GLY A 504 -11.41 22.45 29.29
C GLY A 504 -11.39 23.43 28.09
N PRO A 505 -10.31 24.24 27.94
CA PRO A 505 -10.22 25.25 26.89
C PRO A 505 -9.94 24.63 25.52
N SER A 506 -10.40 25.26 24.43
CA SER A 506 -10.13 24.77 23.06
C SER A 506 -8.64 24.83 22.68
N SER A 507 -7.85 25.66 23.36
CA SER A 507 -6.40 25.77 23.18
C SER A 507 -5.69 25.99 24.51
N VAL A 508 -4.43 25.54 24.59
CA VAL A 508 -3.50 25.82 25.69
C VAL A 508 -2.47 26.81 25.17
N ALA A 509 -2.45 28.02 25.72
CA ALA A 509 -1.45 29.03 25.37
C ALA A 509 -0.02 28.50 25.62
N GLY A 510 0.97 29.11 24.97
CA GLY A 510 2.37 28.78 25.25
C GLY A 510 2.71 29.01 26.72
N HIS A 511 3.49 28.11 27.31
CA HIS A 511 3.88 28.11 28.72
C HIS A 511 2.70 28.06 29.72
N ALA A 512 1.51 27.65 29.27
CA ALA A 512 0.32 27.57 30.11
C ALA A 512 -0.06 26.12 30.44
N THR A 513 -0.83 25.96 31.51
CA THR A 513 -1.41 24.68 31.91
C THR A 513 -2.93 24.78 31.90
N ALA A 514 -3.58 23.73 31.39
CA ALA A 514 -5.02 23.58 31.41
C ALA A 514 -5.41 22.19 31.93
N THR A 515 -6.65 22.04 32.39
CA THR A 515 -7.21 20.74 32.74
C THR A 515 -8.35 20.40 31.81
N TYR A 516 -8.34 19.18 31.31
CA TYR A 516 -9.31 18.63 30.39
C TYR A 516 -10.03 17.47 31.03
N ARG A 517 -11.35 17.43 30.91
CA ARG A 517 -12.13 16.23 31.15
C ARG A 517 -12.51 15.63 29.82
N ILE A 518 -12.02 14.42 29.53
CA ILE A 518 -12.24 13.73 28.26
C ILE A 518 -13.00 12.41 28.46
N GLU A 519 -13.76 12.02 27.45
CA GLU A 519 -14.60 10.83 27.46
C GLU A 519 -14.33 9.93 26.26
N ALA A 520 -14.32 8.62 26.50
CA ALA A 520 -14.14 7.62 25.48
C ALA A 520 -15.24 7.70 24.39
N PRO A 521 -14.90 7.42 23.12
CA PRO A 521 -15.89 7.28 22.06
C PRO A 521 -16.97 6.26 22.46
N GLY A 522 -18.25 6.65 22.43
CA GLY A 522 -19.35 5.79 22.88
C GLY A 522 -19.43 5.56 24.40
N GLY A 523 -18.71 6.36 25.19
CA GLY A 523 -18.75 6.37 26.67
C GLY A 523 -17.86 5.31 27.34
N ARG A 524 -17.33 4.33 26.59
CA ARG A 524 -16.44 3.28 27.14
C ARG A 524 -15.39 2.85 26.11
N PHE A 525 -14.14 2.81 26.53
CA PHE A 525 -13.01 2.25 25.80
C PHE A 525 -12.65 0.88 26.38
N ALA A 526 -12.84 -0.18 25.60
CA ALA A 526 -12.60 -1.56 26.03
C ALA A 526 -11.10 -1.90 26.08
N LEU A 527 -10.68 -2.59 27.13
CA LEU A 527 -9.32 -3.08 27.31
C LEU A 527 -9.26 -4.55 26.91
N PRO A 528 -8.40 -4.93 25.94
CA PRO A 528 -8.37 -6.29 25.42
C PRO A 528 -7.92 -7.32 26.47
N ARG A 529 -7.11 -6.90 27.46
CA ARG A 529 -6.71 -7.73 28.60
C ARG A 529 -6.20 -6.85 29.74
N LYS A 530 -6.19 -7.42 30.95
CA LYS A 530 -5.58 -6.80 32.14
C LYS A 530 -4.09 -6.54 31.89
N GLY A 531 -3.62 -5.34 32.25
CA GLY A 531 -2.20 -4.98 32.17
C GLY A 531 -1.70 -4.59 30.78
N VAL A 532 -2.60 -4.38 29.80
CA VAL A 532 -2.19 -3.80 28.52
C VAL A 532 -1.71 -2.36 28.72
N ARG A 533 -0.57 -2.03 28.08
CA ARG A 533 -0.03 -0.67 28.07
C ARG A 533 -1.03 0.23 27.34
N MET A 534 -1.54 1.23 28.05
CA MET A 534 -2.41 2.27 27.49
C MET A 534 -1.62 3.55 27.34
N ARG A 535 -1.77 4.20 26.20
CA ARG A 535 -1.11 5.47 25.92
C ARG A 535 -2.13 6.53 25.56
N LEU A 536 -2.18 7.60 26.35
CA LEU A 536 -2.86 8.83 26.02
C LEU A 536 -2.01 9.57 24.99
N ARG A 537 -2.63 10.06 23.93
CA ARG A 537 -1.99 10.80 22.85
C ARG A 537 -2.76 12.10 22.61
N ALA A 538 -2.05 13.20 22.45
CA ALA A 538 -2.57 14.48 22.01
C ALA A 538 -1.94 14.86 20.67
N PHE A 539 -2.78 15.16 19.69
CA PHE A 539 -2.38 15.64 18.37
C PHE A 539 -2.74 17.10 18.21
N THR A 540 -1.92 17.84 17.47
CA THR A 540 -2.19 19.24 17.08
C THR A 540 -1.94 19.41 15.60
N ALA A 541 -2.67 20.32 14.95
CA ALA A 541 -2.53 20.54 13.50
C ALA A 541 -1.48 21.60 13.12
N SER A 542 -1.32 22.66 13.92
CA SER A 542 -0.43 23.77 13.64
C SER A 542 0.35 24.22 14.89
N PRO A 543 1.65 23.89 15.01
CA PRO A 543 2.37 22.92 14.19
C PRO A 543 1.79 21.49 14.33
N MET A 544 2.15 20.62 13.39
CA MET A 544 1.76 19.21 13.44
C MET A 544 2.60 18.47 14.47
N THR A 545 1.98 18.14 15.62
CA THR A 545 2.70 17.52 16.75
C THR A 545 2.00 16.30 17.30
N LEU A 546 2.77 15.45 17.98
CA LEU A 546 2.29 14.36 18.83
C LEU A 546 2.91 14.56 20.20
N SER A 547 2.09 14.46 21.24
CA SER A 547 2.53 14.24 22.61
C SER A 547 1.85 13.01 23.17
N SER A 548 2.57 12.17 23.90
CA SER A 548 2.10 10.88 24.40
C SER A 548 2.50 10.70 25.85
N GLN A 549 1.62 10.08 26.63
CA GLN A 549 1.86 9.72 28.01
C GLN A 549 1.33 8.31 28.27
N ASP A 550 2.13 7.46 28.91
CA ASP A 550 1.64 6.18 29.41
C ASP A 550 0.68 6.41 30.57
N ILE A 551 -0.48 5.76 30.51
CA ILE A 551 -1.49 5.84 31.56
C ILE A 551 -1.12 4.83 32.63
N HIS A 552 -0.52 5.30 33.71
CA HIS A 552 -0.27 4.50 34.90
C HIS A 552 -1.49 4.55 35.81
N LEU A 553 -2.18 3.42 35.90
CA LEU A 553 -3.30 3.25 36.83
C LEU A 553 -2.75 3.20 38.26
N LYS A 554 -2.70 4.34 38.96
CA LYS A 554 -2.53 4.32 40.43
C LYS A 554 -3.78 3.66 41.00
N ARG A 555 -3.60 2.52 41.64
CA ARG A 555 -4.65 1.83 42.39
C ARG A 555 -4.95 2.71 43.60
N GLU A 556 -6.07 3.43 43.60
CA GLU A 556 -6.58 3.94 44.87
C GLU A 556 -6.82 2.72 45.77
N PRO A 557 -6.24 2.67 46.98
CA PRO A 557 -6.60 1.64 47.94
C PRO A 557 -8.10 1.79 48.18
N ALA A 558 -8.83 0.69 47.97
CA ALA A 558 -10.26 0.66 48.26
C ALA A 558 -10.44 1.17 49.68
N SER A 559 -11.17 2.27 49.84
CA SER A 559 -11.58 2.74 51.16
C SER A 559 -12.35 1.58 51.81
N ALA A 560 -11.74 0.97 52.82
CA ALA A 560 -12.40 -0.04 53.63
C ALA A 560 -13.70 0.59 54.17
N ARG A 561 -14.83 0.04 53.75
CA ARG A 561 -16.13 0.26 54.41
C ARG A 561 -16.49 -1.01 55.14
#